data_AF-A0A847XM04-F1
#
_entry.id   AF-A0A847XM04-F1
#
_cell.length_a   1.000
_cell.length_b   1.000
_cell.length_c   1.000
_cell.angle_alpha   90.00
_cell.angle_beta   90.00
_cell.angle_gamma   90.00
#
_symmetry.space_group_name_H-M   'P 1'
#
loop_
_entity.id
_entity.type
_entity.pdbx_description
1 polymer ?
#
loop_
_entity_poly.entity_id
_entity_poly.type
_entity_poly.pdbx_seq_one_letter_code
_entity_poly.pdbx_strand_id
1 'polypeptide(L)'
;MKKLMNLIGQLRIYSLVDLVLLLVASHATTEQFVGSVCLWIGFLLFLEANHRHSYRARFPKGSWAILWGIGLWFFHSTEIFILILLGILYTQKNKGSFAAISPIVRGLQSLVLVGGIMGFDHSLPWIAGALTAFRNFLGDLRDVEKDEAEGKMTIPVFLSPGQLPPFIRNIHLYGCWLTSSVWWMFSGLSIWWILITWIIQKKSYHWTAR
;
A
#
# COMPACT_ATOMS: atom_id res chain seq x y z
N MET A 1 -23.95 7.69 -7.14
CA MET A 1 -22.56 7.97 -7.57
C MET A 1 -21.59 8.28 -6.42
N LYS A 2 -21.90 9.20 -5.48
CA LYS A 2 -20.95 9.57 -4.38
C LYS A 2 -20.45 8.38 -3.53
N LYS A 3 -21.32 7.41 -3.20
CA LYS A 3 -20.96 6.21 -2.42
C LYS A 3 -20.00 5.28 -3.16
N LEU A 4 -20.23 5.04 -4.46
CA LEU A 4 -19.39 4.15 -5.26
C LEU A 4 -17.98 4.72 -5.42
N MET A 5 -17.86 6.01 -5.77
CA MET A 5 -16.55 6.67 -5.87
C MET A 5 -15.79 6.66 -4.55
N ASN A 6 -16.50 6.81 -3.43
CA ASN A 6 -15.89 6.72 -2.10
C ASN A 6 -15.34 5.30 -1.82
N LEU A 7 -16.08 4.24 -2.16
CA LEU A 7 -15.60 2.86 -2.03
C LEU A 7 -14.38 2.60 -2.95
N ILE A 8 -14.44 3.01 -4.22
CA ILE A 8 -13.33 2.85 -5.17
C ILE A 8 -12.09 3.62 -4.68
N GLY A 9 -12.27 4.84 -4.18
CA GLY A 9 -11.19 5.67 -3.63
C GLY A 9 -10.51 5.04 -2.42
N GLN A 10 -11.26 4.31 -1.58
CA GLN A 10 -10.73 3.56 -0.44
C GLN A 10 -9.86 2.36 -0.87
N LEU A 11 -10.08 1.79 -2.06
CA LEU A 11 -9.22 0.74 -2.63
C LEU A 11 -7.87 1.26 -3.12
N ARG A 12 -7.65 2.58 -3.13
CA ARG A 12 -6.36 3.23 -3.46
C ARG A 12 -5.80 2.71 -4.78
N ILE A 13 -6.56 2.90 -5.86
CA ILE A 13 -6.23 2.40 -7.21
C ILE A 13 -4.79 2.75 -7.64
N TYR A 14 -4.29 3.94 -7.27
CA TYR A 14 -2.90 4.36 -7.51
C TYR A 14 -1.85 3.40 -6.91
N SER A 15 -2.15 2.76 -5.78
CA SER A 15 -1.28 1.76 -5.14
C SER A 15 -1.54 0.35 -5.69
N LEU A 16 -2.73 0.05 -6.18
CA LEU A 16 -3.05 -1.24 -6.80
C LEU A 16 -2.35 -1.41 -8.15
N VAL A 17 -2.34 -0.36 -8.99
CA VAL A 17 -1.61 -0.42 -10.26
C VAL A 17 -0.10 -0.57 -10.06
N ASP A 18 0.44 0.01 -8.99
CA ASP A 18 1.85 -0.16 -8.60
C ASP A 18 2.14 -1.61 -8.17
N LEU A 19 1.25 -2.22 -7.38
CA LEU A 19 1.32 -3.64 -7.03
C LEU A 19 1.29 -4.53 -8.27
N VAL A 20 0.40 -4.25 -9.24
CA VAL A 20 0.33 -5.01 -10.50
C VAL A 20 1.67 -4.99 -11.23
N LEU A 21 2.30 -3.82 -11.36
CA LEU A 21 3.64 -3.73 -11.96
C LEU A 21 4.68 -4.51 -11.17
N LEU A 22 4.66 -4.43 -9.84
CA LEU A 22 5.57 -5.20 -8.98
C LEU A 22 5.40 -6.71 -9.19
N LEU A 23 4.16 -7.20 -9.29
CA LEU A 23 3.88 -8.61 -9.52
C LEU A 23 4.39 -9.10 -10.88
N VAL A 24 4.23 -8.27 -11.93
CA VAL A 24 4.82 -8.54 -13.24
C VAL A 24 6.35 -8.57 -13.17
N ALA A 25 6.95 -7.56 -12.51
CA ALA A 25 8.40 -7.50 -12.31
C ALA A 25 8.96 -8.68 -11.51
N SER A 26 8.14 -9.26 -10.61
CA SER A 26 8.51 -10.45 -9.84
C SER A 26 8.26 -11.77 -10.56
N HIS A 27 7.78 -11.74 -11.81
CA HIS A 27 7.41 -12.94 -12.58
C HIS A 27 6.39 -13.84 -11.86
N ALA A 28 5.44 -13.23 -11.12
CA ALA A 28 4.41 -13.97 -10.42
C ALA A 28 3.62 -14.87 -11.38
N THR A 29 3.41 -16.14 -11.01
CA THR A 29 2.50 -17.03 -11.71
C THR A 29 1.07 -16.48 -11.67
N THR A 30 0.18 -16.95 -12.53
CA THR A 30 -1.23 -16.51 -12.55
C THR A 30 -1.91 -16.69 -11.18
N GLU A 31 -1.64 -17.81 -10.51
CA GLU A 31 -2.20 -18.08 -9.17
C GLU A 31 -1.64 -17.10 -8.13
N GLN A 32 -0.32 -16.95 -8.05
CA GLN A 32 0.32 -15.98 -7.14
C GLN A 32 -0.15 -14.55 -7.41
N PHE A 33 -0.36 -14.18 -8.68
CA PHE A 33 -0.86 -12.86 -9.06
C PHE A 33 -2.26 -12.62 -8.51
N VAL A 34 -3.20 -13.55 -8.76
CA VAL A 34 -4.58 -13.46 -8.24
C VAL A 34 -4.56 -13.47 -6.72
N GLY A 35 -3.80 -14.38 -6.11
CA GLY A 35 -3.64 -14.48 -4.67
C GLY A 35 -3.17 -13.17 -4.05
N SER A 36 -2.10 -12.57 -4.60
CA SER A 36 -1.52 -11.31 -4.14
C SER A 36 -2.49 -10.14 -4.22
N VAL A 37 -3.21 -10.01 -5.33
CA VAL A 37 -4.22 -8.96 -5.51
C VAL A 37 -5.37 -9.14 -4.50
N CYS A 38 -5.87 -10.36 -4.31
CA CYS A 38 -6.89 -10.66 -3.32
C CYS A 38 -6.42 -10.35 -1.89
N LEU A 39 -5.20 -10.75 -1.51
CA LEU A 39 -4.63 -10.47 -0.20
C LEU A 39 -4.51 -8.98 0.07
N TRP A 40 -4.05 -8.23 -0.93
CA TRP A 40 -3.85 -6.80 -0.81
C TRP A 40 -5.16 -6.04 -0.69
N ILE A 41 -6.14 -6.36 -1.54
CA ILE A 41 -7.48 -5.78 -1.43
C ILE A 41 -8.10 -6.17 -0.10
N GLY A 42 -7.99 -7.44 0.33
CA GLY A 42 -8.44 -7.90 1.64
C GLY A 42 -7.82 -7.10 2.78
N PHE A 43 -6.51 -6.84 2.72
CA PHE A 43 -5.81 -5.98 3.68
C PHE A 43 -6.37 -4.54 3.68
N LEU A 44 -6.60 -3.93 2.51
CA LEU A 44 -7.17 -2.59 2.45
C LEU A 44 -8.58 -2.54 3.05
N LEU A 45 -9.41 -3.54 2.77
CA LEU A 45 -10.75 -3.64 3.35
C LEU A 45 -10.67 -3.84 4.88
N PHE A 46 -9.73 -4.64 5.37
CA PHE A 46 -9.49 -4.82 6.80
C PHE A 46 -9.02 -3.52 7.46
N LEU A 47 -8.12 -2.78 6.82
CA LEU A 47 -7.64 -1.48 7.28
C LEU A 47 -8.80 -0.48 7.41
N GLU A 48 -9.64 -0.35 6.39
CA GLU A 48 -10.79 0.56 6.40
C GLU A 48 -11.85 0.15 7.44
N ALA A 49 -12.06 -1.15 7.67
CA ALA A 49 -12.96 -1.65 8.70
C ALA A 49 -12.51 -1.23 10.13
N ASN A 50 -11.21 -1.10 10.35
CA ASN A 50 -10.62 -0.74 11.65
C ASN A 50 -10.44 0.77 11.84
N HIS A 51 -10.14 1.54 10.79
CA HIS A 51 -9.88 2.99 10.93
C HIS A 51 -11.14 3.86 11.08
N ARG A 52 -12.34 3.33 10.76
CA ARG A 52 -13.67 3.91 11.06
C ARG A 52 -13.77 5.44 10.95
N HIS A 53 -13.39 6.02 9.82
CA HIS A 53 -13.66 7.43 9.54
C HIS A 53 -15.15 7.66 9.24
N SER A 54 -15.78 8.66 9.86
CA SER A 54 -17.21 8.96 9.75
C SER A 54 -17.68 9.29 8.32
N TYR A 55 -16.80 9.86 7.51
CA TYR A 55 -17.07 10.27 6.12
C TYR A 55 -16.81 9.16 5.07
N ARG A 56 -16.35 7.97 5.49
CA ARG A 56 -16.07 6.85 4.58
C ARG A 56 -17.23 5.86 4.54
N ALA A 57 -17.62 5.46 3.33
CA ALA A 57 -18.63 4.43 3.12
C ALA A 57 -18.10 3.08 3.62
N ARG A 58 -18.95 2.30 4.27
CA ARG A 58 -18.59 0.98 4.80
C ARG A 58 -18.68 -0.08 3.71
N PHE A 59 -17.65 -0.91 3.64
CA PHE A 59 -17.71 -2.17 2.89
C PHE A 59 -18.56 -3.21 3.63
N PRO A 60 -19.12 -4.22 2.93
CA PRO A 60 -19.78 -5.35 3.57
C PRO A 60 -18.88 -6.03 4.61
N LYS A 61 -19.46 -6.38 5.77
CA LYS A 61 -18.73 -7.07 6.84
C LYS A 61 -18.18 -8.41 6.33
N GLY A 62 -16.94 -8.73 6.69
CA GLY A 62 -16.29 -9.99 6.33
C GLY A 62 -15.75 -10.08 4.90
N SER A 63 -15.98 -9.06 4.05
CA SER A 63 -15.43 -9.03 2.68
C SER A 63 -13.91 -9.15 2.64
N TRP A 64 -13.21 -8.56 3.61
CA TRP A 64 -11.76 -8.72 3.77
C TRP A 64 -11.34 -10.16 4.05
N ALA A 65 -12.10 -10.90 4.87
CA ALA A 65 -11.78 -12.28 5.25
C ALA A 65 -11.97 -13.24 4.07
N ILE A 66 -13.02 -13.02 3.27
CA ILE A 66 -13.26 -13.78 2.03
C ILE A 66 -12.09 -13.59 1.06
N LEU A 67 -11.65 -12.34 0.87
CA LEU A 67 -10.51 -12.05 0.00
C LEU A 67 -9.19 -12.62 0.52
N TRP A 68 -8.97 -12.63 1.84
CA TRP A 68 -7.83 -13.34 2.42
C TRP A 68 -7.92 -14.85 2.22
N GLY A 69 -9.10 -15.46 2.35
CA GLY A 69 -9.31 -16.89 2.08
C GLY A 69 -8.98 -17.27 0.64
N ILE A 70 -9.49 -16.50 -0.33
CA ILE A 70 -9.16 -16.66 -1.76
C ILE A 70 -7.65 -16.44 -1.97
N GLY A 71 -7.10 -15.41 -1.34
CA GLY A 71 -5.67 -15.10 -1.37
C GLY A 71 -4.78 -16.25 -0.90
N LEU A 72 -5.12 -16.81 0.26
CA LEU A 72 -4.46 -17.96 0.88
C LEU A 72 -4.50 -19.20 -0.02
N TRP A 73 -5.66 -19.43 -0.64
CA TRP A 73 -5.84 -20.53 -1.56
C TRP A 73 -4.92 -20.44 -2.78
N PHE A 74 -4.80 -19.26 -3.41
CA PHE A 74 -4.05 -19.13 -4.67
C PHE A 74 -2.56 -18.81 -4.51
N PHE A 75 -2.10 -18.25 -3.40
CA PHE A 75 -0.71 -17.80 -3.28
C PHE A 75 0.29 -18.92 -3.00
N HIS A 76 -0.15 -20.03 -2.39
CA HIS A 76 0.61 -21.26 -2.17
C HIS A 76 1.97 -21.11 -1.45
N SER A 77 2.18 -20.08 -0.62
CA SER A 77 3.41 -19.85 0.13
C SER A 77 3.12 -19.52 1.61
N THR A 78 3.98 -19.96 2.52
CA THR A 78 3.81 -19.79 3.98
C THR A 78 3.99 -18.34 4.46
N GLU A 79 4.73 -17.55 3.69
CA GLU A 79 5.01 -16.13 3.90
C GLU A 79 3.70 -15.32 4.01
N ILE A 80 2.62 -15.81 3.42
CA ILE A 80 1.29 -15.22 3.50
C ILE A 80 0.76 -15.02 4.92
N PHE A 81 1.10 -15.91 5.86
CA PHE A 81 0.69 -15.77 7.26
C PHE A 81 1.39 -14.59 7.91
N ILE A 82 2.66 -14.37 7.56
CA ILE A 82 3.44 -13.20 7.98
C ILE A 82 2.86 -11.94 7.33
N LEU A 83 2.47 -11.98 6.04
CA LEU A 83 1.82 -10.87 5.36
C LEU A 83 0.52 -10.44 6.06
N ILE A 84 -0.33 -11.40 6.46
CA ILE A 84 -1.57 -11.14 7.22
C ILE A 84 -1.25 -10.56 8.59
N LEU A 85 -0.30 -11.14 9.33
CA LEU A 85 0.14 -10.63 10.64
C LEU A 85 0.63 -9.18 10.55
N LEU A 86 1.48 -8.86 9.56
CA LEU A 86 1.93 -7.51 9.29
C LEU A 86 0.78 -6.58 8.91
N GLY A 87 -0.24 -7.09 8.20
CA GLY A 87 -1.48 -6.36 7.93
C GLY A 87 -2.23 -5.98 9.20
N ILE A 88 -2.34 -6.90 10.14
CA ILE A 88 -2.94 -6.65 11.46
C ILE A 88 -2.12 -5.62 12.24
N LEU A 89 -0.79 -5.78 12.28
CA LEU A 89 0.10 -4.83 12.94
C LEU A 89 0.02 -3.43 12.34
N TYR A 90 -0.08 -3.31 11.01
CA TYR A 90 -0.19 -2.01 10.34
C TYR A 90 -1.47 -1.25 10.73
N THR A 91 -2.57 -1.95 11.04
CA THR A 91 -3.80 -1.29 11.54
C THR A 91 -3.63 -0.66 12.93
N GLN A 92 -2.61 -1.06 13.69
CA GLN A 92 -2.30 -0.46 14.99
C GLN A 92 -1.65 0.93 14.85
N LYS A 93 -1.39 1.43 13.63
CA LYS A 93 -0.81 2.76 13.41
C LYS A 93 -1.60 3.92 13.99
N ASN A 94 -2.89 3.72 14.31
CA ASN A 94 -3.69 4.73 15.00
C ASN A 94 -3.47 4.75 16.52
N LYS A 95 -2.59 3.90 17.07
CA LYS A 95 -2.31 3.80 18.51
C LYS A 95 -0.91 4.32 18.85
N GLY A 96 -0.81 5.61 19.18
CA GLY A 96 0.39 6.21 19.77
C GLY A 96 1.68 5.96 18.98
N SER A 97 2.70 5.41 19.64
CA SER A 97 4.04 5.17 19.07
C SER A 97 4.10 4.10 17.97
N PHE A 98 3.06 3.26 17.81
CA PHE A 98 3.00 2.30 16.70
C PHE A 98 2.91 2.99 15.33
N ALA A 99 2.50 4.26 15.30
CA ALA A 99 2.52 5.07 14.09
C ALA A 99 3.94 5.24 13.51
N ALA A 100 4.97 5.35 14.37
CA ALA A 100 6.35 5.56 13.96
C ALA A 100 6.92 4.38 13.16
N ILE A 101 6.51 3.15 13.49
CA ILE A 101 6.99 1.94 12.80
C ILE A 101 6.16 1.58 11.57
N SER A 102 5.07 2.33 11.28
CA SER A 102 4.16 2.01 10.18
C SER A 102 4.85 1.92 8.81
N PRO A 103 5.88 2.75 8.48
CA PRO A 103 6.64 2.58 7.24
C PRO A 103 7.38 1.25 7.16
N ILE A 104 8.00 0.82 8.26
CA ILE A 104 8.76 -0.43 8.33
C ILE A 104 7.81 -1.61 8.15
N VAL A 105 6.69 -1.64 8.88
CA VAL A 105 5.68 -2.70 8.73
C VAL A 105 5.18 -2.77 7.28
N ARG A 106 4.96 -1.61 6.65
CA ARG A 106 4.51 -1.54 5.26
C ARG A 106 5.57 -2.04 4.28
N GLY A 107 6.84 -1.75 4.52
CA GLY A 107 7.95 -2.31 3.77
C GLY A 107 8.04 -3.82 3.91
N LEU A 108 7.98 -4.32 5.14
CA LEU A 108 8.01 -5.77 5.42
C LEU A 108 6.87 -6.50 4.71
N GLN A 109 5.67 -5.91 4.58
CA GLN A 109 4.59 -6.52 3.80
C GLN A 109 4.99 -6.75 2.34
N SER A 110 5.58 -5.76 1.67
CA SER A 110 6.03 -5.90 0.28
C SER A 110 7.21 -6.88 0.17
N LEU A 111 8.15 -6.84 1.12
CA LEU A 111 9.28 -7.76 1.16
C LEU A 111 8.82 -9.21 1.28
N VAL A 112 7.89 -9.49 2.20
CA VAL A 112 7.36 -10.83 2.42
C VAL A 112 6.51 -11.30 1.24
N LEU A 113 5.72 -10.40 0.64
CA LEU A 113 4.93 -10.71 -0.55
C LEU A 113 5.82 -11.12 -1.73
N VAL A 114 6.85 -10.34 -2.03
CA VAL A 114 7.74 -10.64 -3.17
C VAL A 114 8.68 -11.80 -2.84
N GLY A 115 9.16 -11.90 -1.61
CA GLY A 115 9.96 -13.03 -1.14
C GLY A 115 9.21 -14.36 -1.20
N GLY A 116 7.89 -14.37 -0.94
CA GLY A 116 7.05 -15.56 -1.15
C GLY A 116 6.84 -15.95 -2.61
N ILE A 117 7.12 -15.04 -3.57
CA ILE A 117 7.02 -15.31 -5.01
C ILE A 117 8.33 -15.84 -5.56
N MET A 118 9.46 -15.20 -5.24
CA MET A 118 10.75 -15.48 -5.88
C MET A 118 11.87 -15.93 -4.92
N GLY A 119 11.65 -15.95 -3.61
CA GLY A 119 12.69 -16.24 -2.62
C GLY A 119 13.40 -14.98 -2.11
N PHE A 120 13.97 -15.07 -0.90
CA PHE A 120 14.66 -13.96 -0.22
C PHE A 120 16.13 -13.80 -0.62
N ASP A 121 16.67 -14.75 -1.37
CA ASP A 121 18.00 -14.72 -1.98
C ASP A 121 18.07 -13.74 -3.17
N HIS A 122 16.94 -13.45 -3.80
CA HIS A 122 16.82 -12.39 -4.81
C HIS A 122 16.86 -11.00 -4.19
N SER A 123 17.36 -10.00 -4.93
CA SER A 123 17.46 -8.61 -4.47
C SER A 123 16.13 -7.84 -4.53
N LEU A 124 15.23 -8.21 -5.45
CA LEU A 124 13.96 -7.52 -5.68
C LEU A 124 13.03 -7.46 -4.45
N PRO A 125 12.86 -8.51 -3.62
CA PRO A 125 12.10 -8.42 -2.37
C PRO A 125 12.63 -7.35 -1.41
N TRP A 126 13.96 -7.24 -1.27
CA TRP A 126 14.58 -6.24 -0.42
C TRP A 126 14.38 -4.82 -0.95
N ILE A 127 14.51 -4.65 -2.28
CA ILE A 127 14.20 -3.39 -2.97
C ILE A 127 12.72 -3.02 -2.78
N ALA A 128 11.80 -3.98 -2.93
CA ALA A 128 10.37 -3.82 -2.68
C ALA A 128 10.08 -3.39 -1.25
N GLY A 129 10.75 -4.00 -0.27
CA GLY A 129 10.65 -3.61 1.12
C GLY A 129 11.10 -2.18 1.37
N ALA A 130 12.31 -1.84 0.96
CA ALA A 130 12.90 -0.52 1.17
C ALA A 130 12.10 0.59 0.49
N LEU A 131 11.75 0.40 -0.79
CA LEU A 131 10.99 1.40 -1.55
C LEU A 131 9.57 1.57 -1.04
N THR A 132 8.91 0.50 -0.60
CA THR A 132 7.56 0.62 -0.02
C THR A 132 7.61 1.30 1.35
N ALA A 133 8.61 1.00 2.18
CA ALA A 133 8.81 1.69 3.45
C ALA A 133 9.04 3.19 3.22
N PHE A 134 9.96 3.55 2.32
CA PHE A 134 10.21 4.93 1.94
C PHE A 134 8.95 5.62 1.42
N ARG A 135 8.19 4.98 0.52
CA ARG A 135 6.93 5.51 0.02
C ARG A 135 5.91 5.74 1.13
N ASN A 136 5.77 4.82 2.08
CA ASN A 136 4.86 5.01 3.22
C ASN A 136 5.31 6.16 4.11
N PHE A 137 6.62 6.31 4.35
CA PHE A 137 7.17 7.47 5.05
C PHE A 137 6.86 8.79 4.34
N LEU A 138 6.96 8.85 3.01
CA LEU A 138 6.50 10.02 2.23
C LEU A 138 5.00 10.29 2.40
N GLY A 139 4.20 9.25 2.63
CA GLY A 139 2.78 9.34 2.95
C GLY A 139 2.54 9.98 4.31
N ASP A 140 3.31 9.57 5.30
CA ASP A 140 3.26 10.14 6.65
C ASP A 140 3.75 11.61 6.64
N LEU A 141 4.79 11.94 5.85
CA LEU A 141 5.26 13.34 5.67
C LEU A 141 4.15 14.22 5.11
N ARG A 142 3.43 13.72 4.11
CA ARG A 142 2.30 14.42 3.50
C ARG A 142 1.16 14.67 4.49
N ASP A 143 0.94 13.73 5.40
CA ASP A 143 -0.19 13.74 6.33
C ASP A 143 0.17 14.29 7.72
N VAL A 144 1.35 14.93 7.90
CA VAL A 144 1.86 15.37 9.21
C VAL A 144 0.87 16.21 10.00
N GLU A 145 0.23 17.21 9.39
CA GLU A 145 -0.73 18.12 10.05
C GLU A 145 -1.97 17.35 10.54
N LYS A 146 -2.41 16.36 9.74
CA LYS A 146 -3.55 15.52 10.08
C LYS A 146 -3.19 14.54 11.19
N ASP A 147 -2.03 13.92 11.10
CA ASP A 147 -1.56 12.94 12.08
C ASP A 147 -1.29 13.61 13.44
N GLU A 148 -0.75 14.83 13.46
CA GLU A 148 -0.62 15.65 14.67
C GLU A 148 -2.00 15.96 15.29
N ALA A 149 -2.97 16.41 14.48
CA ALA A 149 -4.33 16.69 14.95
C ALA A 149 -5.07 15.44 15.47
N GLU A 150 -4.76 14.26 14.93
CA GLU A 150 -5.30 12.97 15.38
C GLU A 150 -4.46 12.32 16.51
N GLY A 151 -3.41 12.98 17.00
CA GLY A 151 -2.55 12.50 18.10
C GLY A 151 -1.68 11.28 17.73
N LYS A 152 -1.38 11.08 16.45
CA LYS A 152 -0.51 9.99 15.97
C LYS A 152 0.94 10.41 15.98
N MET A 153 1.79 9.55 16.52
CA MET A 153 3.21 9.80 16.68
C MET A 153 4.02 9.18 15.52
N THR A 154 3.81 9.66 14.29
CA THR A 154 4.62 9.24 13.13
C THR A 154 6.01 9.88 13.18
N ILE A 155 7.00 9.32 12.47
CA ILE A 155 8.37 9.88 12.41
C ILE A 155 8.36 11.36 12.01
N PRO A 156 7.61 11.80 10.98
CA PRO A 156 7.52 13.21 10.62
C PRO A 156 6.99 14.10 11.75
N VAL A 157 5.96 13.67 12.48
CA VAL A 157 5.40 14.43 13.62
C VAL A 157 6.45 14.61 14.72
N PHE A 158 7.28 13.59 14.99
CA PHE A 158 8.38 13.72 15.93
C PHE A 158 9.48 14.69 15.48
N LEU A 159 9.83 14.68 14.18
CA LEU A 159 10.99 15.40 13.66
C LEU A 159 10.68 16.86 13.29
N SER A 160 9.45 17.17 12.89
CA SER A 160 9.06 18.52 12.48
C SER A 160 7.57 18.76 12.72
N PRO A 161 7.18 19.08 13.97
CA PRO A 161 5.81 19.49 14.26
C PRO A 161 5.53 20.83 13.59
N GLY A 162 4.47 20.92 12.78
CA GLY A 162 4.05 22.15 12.12
C GLY A 162 3.66 22.03 10.65
N GLN A 163 3.37 23.17 10.03
CA GLN A 163 2.92 23.26 8.65
C GLN A 163 4.07 23.02 7.67
N LEU A 164 3.92 22.02 6.80
CA LEU A 164 4.89 21.72 5.76
C LEU A 164 4.62 22.54 4.48
N PRO A 165 5.66 22.85 3.69
CA PRO A 165 5.48 23.59 2.44
C PRO A 165 4.48 22.91 1.48
N PRO A 166 3.74 23.69 0.66
CA PRO A 166 2.69 23.15 -0.20
C PRO A 166 3.11 22.01 -1.14
N PHE A 167 4.38 21.97 -1.57
CA PHE A 167 4.89 20.93 -2.46
C PHE A 167 4.87 19.53 -1.82
N ILE A 168 4.93 19.45 -0.49
CA ILE A 168 4.91 18.17 0.26
C ILE A 168 3.58 17.43 0.06
N ARG A 169 2.48 18.12 -0.28
CA ARG A 169 1.17 17.51 -0.50
C ARG A 169 1.18 16.42 -1.59
N ASN A 170 2.09 16.53 -2.56
CA ASN A 170 2.24 15.59 -3.66
C ASN A 170 3.47 14.67 -3.52
N ILE A 171 4.26 14.75 -2.44
CA ILE A 171 5.51 13.99 -2.31
C ILE A 171 5.28 12.48 -2.36
N HIS A 172 4.19 12.00 -1.75
CA HIS A 172 3.80 10.59 -1.82
C HIS A 172 3.41 10.15 -3.26
N LEU A 173 2.82 11.03 -4.07
CA LEU A 173 2.53 10.71 -5.48
C LEU A 173 3.84 10.56 -6.27
N TYR A 174 4.81 11.43 -6.05
CA TYR A 174 6.15 11.28 -6.65
C TYR A 174 6.83 10.01 -6.16
N GLY A 175 6.67 9.64 -4.89
CA GLY A 175 7.06 8.33 -4.37
C GLY A 175 6.42 7.16 -5.11
N CYS A 176 5.13 7.25 -5.45
CA CYS A 176 4.43 6.23 -6.25
C CYS A 176 4.97 6.15 -7.69
N TRP A 177 5.32 7.28 -8.30
CA TRP A 177 5.95 7.30 -9.64
C TRP A 177 7.35 6.71 -9.61
N LEU A 178 8.13 7.00 -8.57
CA LEU A 178 9.44 6.37 -8.38
C LEU A 178 9.31 4.86 -8.26
N THR A 179 8.41 4.35 -7.39
CA THR A 179 8.23 2.89 -7.23
C THR A 179 7.78 2.22 -8.52
N SER A 180 6.80 2.80 -9.23
CA SER A 180 6.32 2.22 -10.48
C SER A 180 7.39 2.24 -11.57
N SER A 181 8.26 3.25 -11.59
CA SER A 181 9.42 3.31 -12.50
C SER A 181 10.39 2.17 -12.22
N VAL A 182 10.68 1.89 -10.95
CA VAL A 182 11.54 0.77 -10.56
C VAL A 182 10.94 -0.55 -11.02
N TRP A 183 9.67 -0.81 -10.73
CA TRP A 183 9.01 -2.04 -11.20
C TRP A 183 9.00 -2.15 -12.72
N TRP A 184 8.73 -1.06 -13.42
CA TRP A 184 8.78 -1.03 -14.87
C TRP A 184 10.16 -1.44 -15.41
N MET A 185 11.26 -0.92 -14.84
CA MET A 185 12.63 -1.28 -15.24
C MET A 185 12.91 -2.78 -15.09
N PHE A 186 12.32 -3.45 -14.08
CA PHE A 186 12.47 -4.90 -13.88
C PHE A 186 11.46 -5.74 -14.69
N SER A 187 10.39 -5.15 -15.22
CA SER A 187 9.28 -5.89 -15.85
C SER A 187 9.48 -6.26 -17.32
N GLY A 188 10.40 -5.60 -18.02
CA GLY A 188 10.56 -5.74 -19.48
C GLY A 188 9.39 -5.19 -20.32
N LEU A 189 8.42 -4.52 -19.70
CA LEU A 189 7.27 -3.92 -20.39
C LEU A 189 7.67 -2.69 -21.22
N SER A 190 6.92 -2.41 -22.28
CA SER A 190 7.12 -1.20 -23.07
C SER A 190 6.85 0.08 -22.26
N ILE A 191 7.45 1.20 -22.68
CA ILE A 191 7.30 2.52 -22.02
C ILE A 191 5.81 2.96 -21.90
N TRP A 192 4.93 2.45 -22.75
CA TRP A 192 3.50 2.77 -22.69
C TRP A 192 2.85 2.31 -21.38
N TRP A 193 3.32 1.21 -20.78
CA TRP A 193 2.77 0.69 -19.53
C TRP A 193 3.07 1.59 -18.33
N ILE A 194 4.27 2.17 -18.25
CA ILE A 194 4.59 3.11 -17.17
C ILE A 194 3.84 4.43 -17.34
N LEU A 195 3.65 4.92 -18.58
CA LEU A 195 2.85 6.10 -18.86
C LEU A 195 1.39 5.91 -18.46
N ILE A 196 0.78 4.77 -18.82
CA ILE A 196 -0.58 4.41 -18.40
C ILE A 196 -0.67 4.34 -16.87
N THR A 197 0.32 3.71 -16.23
CA THR A 197 0.38 3.60 -14.77
C THR A 197 0.42 4.98 -14.10
N TRP A 198 1.27 5.88 -14.57
CA TRP A 198 1.34 7.24 -14.04
C TRP A 198 0.04 8.03 -14.23
N ILE A 199 -0.64 7.86 -15.36
CA ILE A 199 -1.95 8.48 -15.60
C ILE A 199 -2.98 7.95 -14.58
N ILE A 200 -3.03 6.64 -14.37
CA ILE A 200 -3.92 6.02 -13.37
C ILE A 200 -3.57 6.52 -11.97
N GLN A 201 -2.28 6.56 -11.62
CA GLN A 201 -1.80 7.06 -10.33
C GLN A 201 -2.22 8.52 -10.12
N LYS A 202 -1.95 9.41 -11.08
CA LYS A 202 -2.31 10.83 -11.01
C LYS A 202 -3.82 11.04 -10.87
N LYS A 203 -4.63 10.37 -11.69
CA LYS A 203 -6.10 10.54 -11.67
C LYS A 203 -6.74 10.00 -10.39
N SER A 204 -6.29 8.83 -9.93
CA SER A 204 -6.91 8.16 -8.78
C SER A 204 -6.35 8.57 -7.42
N TYR A 205 -5.20 9.26 -7.38
CA TYR A 205 -4.57 9.71 -6.14
C TYR A 205 -5.49 10.58 -5.27
N HIS A 206 -6.29 11.42 -5.91
CA HIS A 206 -7.23 12.32 -5.24
C HIS A 206 -8.61 11.69 -4.96
N TRP A 207 -8.84 10.42 -5.35
CA TRP A 207 -10.10 9.75 -5.08
C TRP A 207 -10.19 9.22 -3.65
N THR A 208 -9.06 9.01 -2.99
CA THR A 208 -9.04 8.60 -1.57
C THR A 208 -9.47 9.77 -0.70
N ALA A 209 -10.66 9.66 -0.09
CA ALA A 209 -11.18 10.66 0.84
C ALA A 209 -10.25 10.82 2.05
N ARG A 210 -9.84 12.05 2.35
CA ARG A 210 -8.93 12.39 3.45
C ARG A 210 -9.60 13.29 4.45
#